data_AF-A0A956CFF9-F1
#
_entry.id   AF-A0A956CFF9-F1
#
_cell.length_a   1.000
_cell.length_b   1.000
_cell.length_c   1.000
_cell.angle_alpha   90.00
_cell.angle_beta   90.00
_cell.angle_gamma   90.00
#
_symmetry.space_group_name_H-M   'P 1'
#
loop_
_entity.id
_entity.type
_entity.pdbx_description
1 polymer ?
#
loop_
_entity_poly.entity_id
_entity_poly.type
_entity_poly.pdbx_seq_one_letter_code
_entity_poly.pdbx_strand_id
1 'polypeptide(L)'
;MRRIVSIALALVLAGPVAHAADRPTERDKQASQLMEKAQWVDAAALLRELVADKPTATRLFNLAQAERNLGALADAKQHFARAKEQASAEHLDAVASA
;
A
#
# COMPACT_ATOMS: atom_id res chain seq x y z
N MET A 1 14.44 45.11 -21.00
CA MET A 1 13.55 44.45 -21.98
C MET A 1 13.28 43.02 -21.51
N ARG A 2 12.02 42.59 -21.62
CA ARG A 2 11.36 41.53 -20.82
C ARG A 2 11.82 40.10 -21.17
N ARG A 3 12.13 39.29 -20.15
CA ARG A 3 12.32 37.83 -20.27
C ARG A 3 10.95 37.16 -20.43
N ILE A 4 10.68 36.55 -21.59
CA ILE A 4 9.48 35.76 -21.84
C ILE A 4 9.68 34.42 -21.13
N VAL A 5 8.96 34.21 -20.04
CA VAL A 5 8.87 32.91 -19.35
C VAL A 5 7.76 32.14 -20.04
N SER A 6 8.13 31.21 -20.92
CA SER A 6 7.21 30.25 -21.52
C SER A 6 6.84 29.20 -20.47
N ILE A 7 5.66 29.33 -19.88
CA ILE A 7 5.06 28.29 -19.05
C ILE A 7 4.47 27.26 -20.00
N ALA A 8 5.17 26.14 -20.19
CA ALA A 8 4.60 24.97 -20.86
C ALA A 8 3.60 24.31 -19.91
N LEU A 9 2.31 24.57 -20.15
CA LEU A 9 1.20 23.90 -19.49
C LEU A 9 1.11 22.47 -20.05
N ALA A 10 1.66 21.50 -19.33
CA ALA A 10 1.51 20.09 -19.64
C ALA A 10 0.08 19.67 -19.29
N LEU A 11 -0.78 19.63 -20.30
CA LEU A 11 -2.13 19.07 -20.21
C LEU A 11 -1.99 17.53 -20.13
N VAL A 12 -2.00 16.99 -18.90
CA VAL A 12 -2.04 15.54 -18.71
C VAL A 12 -3.46 15.06 -19.00
N LEU A 13 -3.63 14.44 -20.17
CA LEU A 13 -4.82 13.71 -20.56
C LEU A 13 -5.14 12.66 -19.49
N ALA A 14 -6.24 12.88 -18.77
CA ALA A 14 -6.90 11.88 -17.96
C ALA A 14 -7.40 10.77 -18.88
N GLY A 15 -6.57 9.76 -19.12
CA GLY A 15 -7.04 8.45 -19.57
C GLY A 15 -7.97 7.86 -18.50
N PRO A 16 -8.92 7.00 -18.88
CA PRO A 16 -9.79 6.37 -17.91
C PRO A 16 -8.91 5.57 -16.95
N VAL A 17 -8.95 5.93 -15.67
CA VAL A 17 -8.46 5.08 -14.58
C VAL A 17 -9.37 3.87 -14.55
N ALA A 18 -9.07 2.92 -15.44
CA ALA A 18 -9.58 1.58 -15.34
C ALA A 18 -9.25 1.11 -13.93
N HIS A 19 -10.29 0.71 -13.21
CA HIS A 19 -10.29 0.10 -11.89
C HIS A 19 -9.47 -1.20 -11.94
N ALA A 20 -8.15 -1.07 -12.06
CA ALA A 20 -7.23 -2.18 -12.01
C ALA A 20 -7.28 -2.65 -10.56
N ALA A 21 -7.90 -3.80 -10.33
CA ALA A 21 -7.72 -4.59 -9.13
C ALA A 21 -6.27 -4.43 -8.67
N ASP A 22 -6.03 -3.95 -7.44
CA ASP A 22 -4.72 -3.53 -6.93
C ASP A 22 -3.70 -4.66 -7.11
N ARG A 23 -3.04 -4.67 -8.27
CA ARG A 23 -2.01 -5.67 -8.55
C ARG A 23 -0.82 -5.32 -7.66
N PRO A 24 -0.22 -6.31 -6.98
CA PRO A 24 0.93 -6.05 -6.12
C PRO A 24 2.03 -5.36 -6.94
N THR A 25 2.47 -4.21 -6.44
CA THR A 25 3.57 -3.45 -7.02
C THR A 25 4.88 -4.23 -6.89
N GLU A 26 5.94 -3.81 -7.60
CA GLU A 26 7.28 -4.38 -7.39
C GLU A 26 7.75 -4.23 -5.93
N ARG A 27 7.35 -3.15 -5.26
CA ARG A 27 7.65 -2.94 -3.84
C ARG A 27 6.86 -3.90 -2.95
N ASP A 28 5.62 -4.23 -3.29
CA ASP A 28 4.84 -5.26 -2.58
C ASP A 28 5.51 -6.64 -2.72
N LYS A 29 6.00 -6.98 -3.92
CA LYS A 29 6.77 -8.23 -4.14
C LYS A 29 8.07 -8.25 -3.34
N GLN A 30 8.80 -7.14 -3.34
CA GLN A 30 10.04 -7.00 -2.56
C GLN A 30 9.78 -7.21 -1.06
N ALA A 31 8.71 -6.63 -0.53
CA ALA A 31 8.32 -6.83 0.87
C ALA A 31 8.06 -8.31 1.16
N SER A 32 7.32 -9.01 0.29
CA SER A 32 7.09 -10.46 0.41
C SER A 32 8.39 -11.26 0.40
N GLN A 33 9.33 -10.93 -0.50
CA GLN A 33 10.64 -11.60 -0.55
C GLN A 33 11.46 -11.40 0.73
N LEU A 34 11.40 -10.21 1.34
CA LEU A 34 12.05 -9.95 2.63
C LEU A 34 11.42 -10.81 3.73
N MET A 35 10.08 -10.93 3.75
CA MET A 35 9.36 -11.80 4.68
C MET A 35 9.72 -13.28 4.49
N GLU A 36 9.79 -13.77 3.25
CA GLU A 36 10.20 -15.14 2.93
C GLU A 36 11.61 -15.46 3.42
N LYS A 37 12.51 -14.46 3.38
CA LYS A 37 13.88 -14.54 3.90
C LYS A 37 13.97 -14.29 5.41
N ALA A 38 12.84 -14.13 6.11
CA ALA A 38 12.77 -13.76 7.51
C ALA A 38 13.50 -12.44 7.87
N GLN A 39 13.66 -11.55 6.90
CA GLN A 39 14.22 -10.20 7.07
C GLN A 39 13.14 -9.25 7.60
N TRP A 40 12.63 -9.54 8.79
CA TRP A 40 11.42 -8.90 9.34
C TRP A 40 11.56 -7.40 9.57
N VAL A 41 12.76 -6.92 9.93
CA VAL A 41 13.04 -5.49 10.13
C VAL A 41 12.89 -4.72 8.82
N ASP A 42 13.55 -5.19 7.76
CA ASP A 42 13.51 -4.58 6.43
C ASP A 42 12.10 -4.66 5.83
N ALA A 43 11.44 -5.82 5.98
CA ALA A 43 10.05 -5.99 5.56
C ALA A 43 9.12 -5.01 6.25
N ALA A 44 9.21 -4.87 7.58
CA ALA A 44 8.36 -3.95 8.34
C ALA A 44 8.61 -2.48 7.94
N ALA A 45 9.85 -2.08 7.72
CA ALA A 45 10.18 -0.72 7.27
C ALA A 45 9.53 -0.41 5.91
N LEU A 46 9.72 -1.29 4.93
CA LEU A 46 9.13 -1.13 3.60
C LEU A 46 7.59 -1.15 3.65
N LEU A 47 7.00 -2.05 4.44
CA LEU A 47 5.54 -2.15 4.57
C LEU A 47 4.93 -0.93 5.26
N ARG A 48 5.62 -0.29 6.21
CA ARG A 48 5.15 0.97 6.80
C ARG A 48 5.05 2.08 5.76
N GLU A 49 6.04 2.18 4.88
CA GLU A 49 6.01 3.15 3.77
C GLU A 49 4.83 2.86 2.83
N LEU A 50 4.63 1.60 2.44
CA LEU A 50 3.54 1.19 1.55
C LEU A 50 2.15 1.40 2.17
N VAL A 51 2.00 1.14 3.48
CA VAL A 51 0.77 1.40 4.23
C VAL A 51 0.49 2.90 4.36
N ALA A 52 1.53 3.72 4.57
CA ALA A 52 1.39 5.17 4.64
C ALA A 52 0.97 5.79 3.30
N ASP A 53 1.47 5.25 2.19
CA ASP A 53 1.07 5.65 0.83
C ASP A 53 -0.36 5.22 0.51
N LYS A 54 -0.65 3.92 0.63
CA LYS A 54 -1.99 3.38 0.41
C LYS A 54 -2.22 2.14 1.30
N PRO A 55 -3.06 2.27 2.35
CA PRO A 55 -3.38 1.15 3.21
C PRO A 55 -4.35 0.20 2.49
N THR A 56 -3.86 -0.96 2.07
CA THR A 56 -4.71 -2.06 1.61
C THR A 56 -4.78 -3.14 2.67
N ALA A 57 -5.82 -3.98 2.62
CA ALA A 57 -5.96 -5.10 3.55
C ALA A 57 -4.71 -5.99 3.58
N THR A 58 -4.15 -6.29 2.41
CA THR A 58 -2.93 -7.10 2.26
C THR A 58 -1.71 -6.44 2.89
N ARG A 59 -1.49 -5.14 2.65
CA ARG A 59 -0.32 -4.43 3.20
C ARG A 59 -0.37 -4.34 4.72
N LEU A 60 -1.55 -4.04 5.27
CA LEU A 60 -1.79 -4.02 6.71
C LEU A 60 -1.57 -5.39 7.35
N PHE A 61 -2.06 -6.46 6.70
CA PHE A 61 -1.86 -7.83 7.16
C PHE A 61 -0.37 -8.22 7.15
N ASN A 62 0.34 -7.93 6.07
CA ASN A 62 1.77 -8.22 5.97
C ASN A 62 2.59 -7.43 6.98
N LEU A 63 2.26 -6.16 7.22
CA LEU A 63 2.90 -5.35 8.27
C LEU A 63 2.68 -5.97 9.64
N ALA A 64 1.44 -6.35 9.96
CA ALA A 64 1.11 -7.02 11.22
C ALA A 64 1.88 -8.33 11.41
N GLN A 65 2.07 -9.11 10.33
CA GLN A 65 2.88 -10.32 10.37
C GLN A 65 4.36 -10.02 10.66
N ALA A 66 4.94 -9.01 10.01
CA ALA A 66 6.31 -8.62 10.27
C ALA A 66 6.49 -8.14 11.72
N GLU A 67 5.58 -7.31 12.23
CA GLU A 67 5.57 -6.81 13.61
C GLU A 67 5.43 -7.95 14.63
N ARG A 68 4.56 -8.93 14.35
CA ARG A 68 4.43 -10.13 15.19
C ARG A 68 5.74 -10.90 15.29
N ASN A 69 6.44 -11.10 14.17
CA ASN A 69 7.73 -11.81 14.16
C ASN A 69 8.85 -11.02 14.86
N LEU A 70 8.74 -9.69 14.90
CA LEU A 70 9.64 -8.81 15.67
C LEU A 70 9.30 -8.71 17.16
N GLY A 71 8.17 -9.28 17.60
CA GLY A 71 7.69 -9.18 18.98
C GLY A 71 6.92 -7.90 19.30
N ALA A 72 6.63 -7.05 18.31
CA ALA A 72 5.79 -5.86 18.45
C ALA A 72 4.30 -6.24 18.44
N LEU A 73 3.87 -6.99 19.46
CA LEU A 73 2.55 -7.64 19.48
C LEU A 73 1.38 -6.65 19.56
N ALA A 74 1.58 -5.50 20.21
CA ALA A 74 0.55 -4.46 20.31
C ALA A 74 0.25 -3.85 18.93
N ASP A 75 1.30 -3.45 18.21
CA ASP A 75 1.20 -2.89 16.85
C ASP A 75 0.63 -3.94 15.88
N ALA A 76 1.11 -5.17 15.95
CA ALA A 76 0.60 -6.26 15.13
C ALA A 76 -0.91 -6.46 15.33
N LYS A 77 -1.40 -6.46 16.57
CA LYS A 77 -2.83 -6.61 16.87
C LYS A 77 -3.64 -5.47 16.26
N GLN A 78 -3.16 -4.24 16.35
CA GLN A 78 -3.81 -3.08 15.75
C GLN A 78 -3.86 -3.19 14.23
N HIS A 79 -2.75 -3.56 13.58
CA HIS A 79 -2.71 -3.70 12.13
C HIS A 79 -3.53 -4.89 11.60
N PHE A 80 -3.62 -6.00 12.35
CA PHE A 80 -4.56 -7.08 11.99
C PHE A 80 -6.02 -6.63 12.06
N ALA A 81 -6.41 -5.84 13.07
CA ALA A 81 -7.77 -5.30 13.15
C ALA A 81 -8.09 -4.40 11.95
N ARG A 82 -7.18 -3.46 11.64
CA ARG A 82 -7.31 -2.57 10.48
C ARG A 82 -7.35 -3.33 9.16
N ALA A 83 -6.58 -4.41 9.01
CA ALA A 83 -6.62 -5.24 7.81
C ALA A 83 -8.01 -5.86 7.58
N LYS A 84 -8.67 -6.32 8.65
CA LYS A 84 -10.05 -6.86 8.57
C LYS A 84 -11.08 -5.80 8.19
N GLU A 85 -10.96 -4.61 8.77
CA GLU A 85 -11.82 -3.47 8.45
C GLU A 85 -11.66 -3.09 6.98
N GLN A 86 -10.41 -2.99 6.52
CA GLN A 86 -10.11 -2.63 5.13
C GLN A 86 -10.59 -3.68 4.13
N ALA A 87 -10.42 -4.98 4.42
CA ALA A 87 -10.94 -6.05 3.55
C ALA A 87 -12.47 -5.99 3.41
N SER A 88 -13.15 -5.57 4.48
CA SER A 88 -14.60 -5.40 4.48
C SER A 88 -15.01 -4.20 3.61
N ALA A 89 -14.29 -3.08 3.72
CA ALA A 89 -14.50 -1.91 2.88
C ALA A 89 -14.24 -2.23 1.39
N GLU A 90 -13.11 -2.85 1.06
CA GLU A 90 -12.75 -3.26 -0.30
C GLU A 90 -13.81 -4.19 -0.92
N HIS A 91 -14.38 -5.11 -0.13
CA HIS A 91 -15.46 -5.97 -0.59
C HIS A 91 -16.76 -5.21 -0.89
N LEU A 92 -17.15 -4.26 -0.02
CA LEU A 92 -18.33 -3.44 -0.23
C LEU A 92 -18.22 -2.55 -1.48
N ASP A 93 -17.03 -1.96 -1.69
CA ASP A 93 -16.76 -1.14 -2.88
C ASP A 93 -16.86 -1.97 -4.17
N ALA A 94 -16.36 -3.21 -4.14
CA ALA A 94 -16.44 -4.12 -5.28
C ALA A 94 -17.88 -4.52 -5.63
N VAL A 95 -18.74 -4.72 -4.62
CA VAL A 95 -20.17 -5.02 -4.83
C VAL A 95 -20.94 -3.80 -5.31
N ALA A 96 -20.63 -2.61 -4.81
CA ALA A 96 -21.31 -1.37 -5.20
C ALA A 96 -20.96 -0.91 -6.64
N SER A 97 -19.83 -1.37 -7.17
CA SER A 97 -19.32 -0.99 -8.50
C SER A 97 -19.67 -2.00 -9.61
N ALA A 98 -20.38 -3.09 -9.27
CA ALA A 98 -20.79 -4.16 -10.18
C ALA A 98 -22.24 -3.98 -10.65
#